data_AF-A0A9X2JWT6-F1
#
_entry.id   AF-A0A9X2JWT6-F1
#
_cell.length_a   1.000
_cell.length_b   1.000
_cell.length_c   1.000
_cell.angle_alpha   90.00
_cell.angle_beta   90.00
_cell.angle_gamma   90.00
#
_symmetry.space_group_name_H-M   'P 1'
#
loop_
_entity.id
_entity.type
_entity.pdbx_description
1 polymer ?
#
loop_
_entity_poly.entity_id
_entity_poly.type
_entity_poly.pdbx_seq_one_letter_code
_entity_poly.pdbx_strand_id
1 'polypeptide(L)'
;MWTTPRLWGRSAPCAVVARVSPATVSDVPHLVPVRRTATLAAVVGLALATAGCGTEAGQPAGQPAAGQPATVDASPEPVAAASGGPAELPTFDPSSAVATYAEGFPPDLFPLPEGATLLASSARPATSGTPSGGAGDGKGGGKGSGTPMTQVTLNLSSQLPAKKVIGQAREILLAQGFRQVSAPESSGLTAQTAFLRISRTKAGEVQESLVVGVLDDGDRRLASISGTVRTP
;
A
#
# COMPACT_ATOMS: atom_id res chain seq x y z
N MET A 1 30.48 -64.41 -34.86
CA MET A 1 29.60 -65.56 -35.19
C MET A 1 28.16 -65.15 -34.87
N TRP A 2 27.30 -65.12 -35.90
CA TRP A 2 25.82 -65.14 -35.88
C TRP A 2 25.14 -63.84 -35.39
N THR A 3 24.85 -62.83 -36.21
CA THR A 3 23.94 -62.67 -37.38
C THR A 3 22.45 -62.43 -37.02
N THR A 4 22.00 -61.24 -37.43
CA THR A 4 20.66 -60.79 -37.89
C THR A 4 19.57 -60.29 -36.93
N PRO A 5 18.87 -59.20 -37.36
CA PRO A 5 17.82 -58.48 -36.62
C PRO A 5 16.41 -58.95 -37.02
N ARG A 6 15.39 -58.61 -36.23
CA ARG A 6 13.99 -58.66 -36.68
C ARG A 6 13.42 -57.26 -36.86
N LEU A 7 13.29 -56.90 -38.13
CA LEU A 7 12.19 -56.06 -38.63
C LEU A 7 10.85 -56.74 -38.30
N TRP A 8 9.87 -55.97 -37.84
CA TRP A 8 8.57 -55.69 -38.48
C TRP A 8 7.59 -55.17 -37.44
N GLY A 9 6.87 -54.08 -37.76
CA GLY A 9 5.69 -53.70 -36.98
C GLY A 9 5.21 -52.27 -37.19
N ARG A 10 4.98 -51.86 -38.45
CA ARG A 10 4.17 -50.67 -38.77
C ARG A 10 2.79 -50.82 -38.13
N SER A 11 2.36 -49.88 -37.31
CA SER A 11 0.94 -49.54 -37.09
C SER A 11 0.80 -48.20 -36.37
N ALA A 12 0.51 -47.17 -37.15
CA ALA A 12 -0.21 -45.96 -36.77
C ALA A 12 -1.24 -45.72 -37.89
N PRO A 13 -2.35 -44.97 -37.71
CA PRO A 13 -2.80 -44.23 -36.54
C PRO A 13 -4.26 -44.55 -36.12
N CYS A 14 -4.58 -44.54 -34.82
CA CYS A 14 -5.98 -44.39 -34.39
C CYS A 14 -6.25 -42.91 -34.13
N ALA A 15 -6.72 -42.23 -35.17
CA ALA A 15 -7.38 -40.94 -35.07
C ALA A 15 -8.70 -41.14 -34.29
N VAL A 16 -8.77 -40.59 -33.08
CA VAL A 16 -10.04 -40.43 -32.36
C VAL A 16 -10.72 -39.20 -32.94
N VAL A 17 -11.59 -39.44 -33.92
CA VAL A 17 -12.57 -38.47 -34.42
C VAL A 17 -13.64 -38.32 -33.33
N ALA A 18 -13.50 -37.32 -32.48
CA ALA A 18 -14.57 -36.91 -31.58
C ALA A 18 -15.68 -36.26 -32.43
N ARG A 19 -16.85 -36.91 -32.44
CA ARG A 19 -18.05 -36.44 -33.13
C ARG A 19 -18.49 -35.10 -32.57
N VAL A 20 -18.65 -34.16 -33.49
CA VAL A 20 -19.42 -32.92 -33.33
C VAL A 20 -20.89 -33.30 -33.12
N SER A 21 -21.45 -32.91 -31.98
CA SER A 21 -22.89 -32.84 -31.78
C SER A 21 -23.35 -31.39 -31.98
N PRO A 22 -24.25 -31.10 -32.94
CA PRO A 22 -24.94 -29.82 -33.04
C PRO A 22 -26.30 -29.86 -32.31
N ALA A 23 -26.83 -28.66 -32.04
CA ALA A 23 -28.05 -28.31 -31.29
C ALA A 23 -27.85 -28.38 -29.76
N THR A 24 -28.01 -27.27 -29.02
CA THR A 24 -29.18 -26.39 -29.04
C THR A 24 -28.76 -24.93 -28.91
N VAL A 25 -29.26 -24.12 -29.85
CA VAL A 25 -29.36 -22.67 -29.75
C VAL A 25 -30.24 -22.37 -28.54
N SER A 26 -29.64 -21.98 -27.42
CA SER A 26 -30.35 -21.25 -26.37
C SER A 26 -30.27 -19.77 -26.70
N ASP A 27 -31.41 -19.31 -27.21
CA ASP A 27 -31.88 -17.94 -27.30
C ASP A 27 -31.21 -17.02 -26.28
N VAL A 28 -30.49 -16.04 -26.80
CA VAL A 28 -29.93 -14.92 -26.05
C VAL A 28 -31.10 -13.97 -25.78
N PRO A 29 -31.54 -13.76 -24.53
CA PRO A 29 -32.34 -12.57 -24.26
C PRO A 29 -31.43 -11.37 -24.50
N HIS A 30 -31.65 -10.73 -25.65
CA HIS A 30 -31.21 -9.40 -25.96
C HIS A 30 -31.72 -8.45 -24.86
N LEU A 31 -30.92 -8.25 -23.82
CA LEU A 31 -31.13 -7.15 -22.88
C LEU A 31 -30.82 -5.86 -23.62
N VAL A 32 -31.90 -5.29 -24.15
CA VAL A 32 -32.01 -3.98 -24.78
C VAL A 32 -31.19 -2.95 -23.99
N PRO A 33 -30.30 -2.17 -24.63
CA PRO A 33 -29.67 -1.03 -23.98
C PRO A 33 -30.73 0.03 -23.70
N VAL A 34 -31.24 0.07 -22.47
CA VAL A 34 -32.05 1.20 -22.01
C VAL A 34 -31.12 2.40 -21.89
N ARG A 35 -31.11 3.24 -22.93
CA ARG A 35 -30.62 4.62 -22.86
C ARG A 35 -31.46 5.37 -21.83
N ARG A 36 -30.99 5.44 -20.58
CA ARG A 36 -31.54 6.38 -19.59
C ARG A 36 -30.81 7.70 -19.74
N THR A 37 -31.25 8.50 -20.70
CA THR A 37 -31.11 9.95 -20.64
C THR A 37 -31.97 10.46 -19.49
N ALA A 38 -31.35 10.70 -18.34
CA ALA A 38 -31.95 11.46 -17.25
C ALA A 38 -31.16 12.75 -17.06
N THR A 39 -31.46 13.72 -17.93
CA THR A 39 -31.27 15.14 -17.65
C THR A 39 -32.24 15.53 -16.54
N LEU A 40 -31.73 15.88 -15.37
CA LEU A 40 -32.46 16.68 -14.40
C LEU A 40 -31.51 17.77 -13.88
N ALA A 41 -31.70 18.94 -14.46
CA ALA A 41 -31.21 20.20 -13.96
C ALA A 41 -31.99 20.55 -12.68
N ALA A 42 -31.27 20.86 -11.61
CA ALA A 42 -31.79 21.64 -10.50
C ALA A 42 -30.77 22.72 -10.19
N VAL A 43 -30.97 23.87 -10.82
CA VAL A 43 -30.29 25.12 -10.53
C VAL A 43 -30.90 25.63 -9.23
N VAL A 44 -30.17 25.52 -8.12
CA VAL A 44 -30.51 26.27 -6.90
C VAL A 44 -29.53 27.43 -6.83
N GLY A 45 -29.98 28.56 -7.37
CA GLY A 45 -29.45 29.86 -7.02
C GLY A 45 -30.29 30.44 -5.88
N LEU A 46 -29.63 30.81 -4.78
CA LEU A 46 -30.06 31.96 -3.99
C LEU A 46 -28.82 32.64 -3.40
N ALA A 47 -28.69 33.91 -3.79
CA ALA A 47 -27.66 34.86 -3.38
C ALA A 47 -28.05 35.61 -2.09
N LEU A 48 -27.14 36.52 -1.66
CA LEU A 48 -27.24 37.61 -0.67
C LEU A 48 -26.71 37.26 0.73
N ALA A 49 -25.50 37.72 1.09
CA ALA A 49 -25.14 39.02 1.71
C ALA A 49 -25.37 38.98 3.25
N THR A 50 -24.48 39.38 4.15
CA THR A 50 -23.83 40.68 4.31
C THR A 50 -22.61 40.62 5.23
N ALA A 51 -21.75 41.63 5.10
CA ALA A 51 -20.60 41.97 5.94
C ALA A 51 -20.90 42.07 7.46
N GLY A 52 -19.87 41.82 8.26
CA GLY A 52 -19.84 42.13 9.69
C GLY A 52 -18.41 42.35 10.17
N CYS A 53 -17.88 43.56 9.97
CA CYS A 53 -16.74 44.08 10.72
C CYS A 53 -17.22 44.40 12.14
N GLY A 54 -16.72 43.69 13.14
CA GLY A 54 -16.88 44.02 14.55
C GLY A 54 -15.61 44.68 15.08
N THR A 55 -15.51 46.00 14.92
CA THR A 55 -14.55 46.84 15.65
C THR A 55 -15.19 47.17 17.00
N GLU A 56 -14.71 46.58 18.09
CA GLU A 56 -15.11 47.02 19.43
C GLU A 56 -13.89 47.54 20.19
N ALA A 57 -13.81 48.87 20.21
CA ALA A 57 -12.92 49.64 21.06
C ALA A 57 -13.55 49.73 22.45
N GLY A 58 -12.81 49.31 23.47
CA GLY A 58 -13.21 49.40 24.87
C GLY A 58 -12.00 49.44 25.80
N GLN A 59 -11.38 50.62 25.91
CA GLN A 59 -10.45 51.01 26.97
C GLN A 59 -11.07 52.32 27.54
N PRO A 60 -11.16 52.57 28.87
CA PRO A 60 -9.97 52.68 29.72
C PRO A 60 -10.08 52.35 31.24
N ALA A 61 -8.88 52.15 31.79
CA ALA A 61 -8.35 52.61 33.09
C ALA A 61 -9.01 52.21 34.43
N GLY A 62 -8.21 51.50 35.24
CA GLY A 62 -8.32 51.39 36.70
C GLY A 62 -7.06 50.74 37.31
N GLN A 63 -6.05 51.56 37.60
CA GLN A 63 -4.90 51.25 38.51
C GLN A 63 -5.38 51.27 39.98
N PRO A 64 -4.54 50.99 41.03
CA PRO A 64 -3.36 50.11 41.17
C PRO A 64 -3.40 49.26 42.49
N ALA A 65 -2.58 48.20 42.61
CA ALA A 65 -2.01 47.68 43.86
C ALA A 65 -0.99 46.58 43.53
N ALA A 66 0.31 46.85 43.59
CA ALA A 66 1.19 46.63 44.75
C ALA A 66 1.61 45.17 44.95
N GLY A 67 2.81 44.85 44.42
CA GLY A 67 3.83 44.06 45.11
C GLY A 67 3.63 42.56 45.22
N GLN A 68 4.27 41.80 44.32
CA GLN A 68 4.91 40.53 44.68
C GLN A 68 6.13 40.31 43.78
N PRO A 69 7.28 39.88 44.35
CA PRO A 69 8.54 39.78 43.64
C PRO A 69 8.47 38.69 42.57
N ALA A 70 9.02 39.00 41.39
CA ALA A 70 9.28 38.03 40.35
C ALA A 70 10.25 36.98 40.87
N THR A 71 9.76 35.76 41.08
CA THR A 71 10.60 34.57 41.00
C THR A 71 11.13 34.52 39.58
N VAL A 72 12.42 34.82 39.43
CA VAL A 72 13.18 34.56 38.21
C VAL A 72 13.19 33.06 38.06
N ASP A 73 12.24 32.53 37.30
CA ASP A 73 12.26 31.14 36.87
C ASP A 73 13.50 30.98 36.00
N ALA A 74 14.44 30.19 36.51
CA ALA A 74 15.71 29.95 35.88
C ALA A 74 15.44 29.33 34.51
N SER A 75 15.70 30.11 33.46
CA SER A 75 15.94 29.56 32.13
C SER A 75 16.98 28.45 32.29
N PRO A 76 16.68 27.19 31.93
CA PRO A 76 17.70 26.15 31.98
C PRO A 76 18.80 26.59 31.02
N GLU A 77 19.97 26.93 31.58
CA GLU A 77 21.18 27.11 30.79
C GLU A 77 21.32 25.91 29.85
N PRO A 78 21.63 26.12 28.56
CA PRO A 78 21.89 25.02 27.66
C PRO A 78 23.06 24.23 28.25
N VAL A 79 22.76 23.04 28.75
CA VAL A 79 23.74 22.13 29.35
C VAL A 79 24.85 21.99 28.31
N ALA A 80 26.04 22.51 28.64
CA ALA A 80 27.20 22.38 27.79
C ALA A 80 27.32 20.91 27.42
N ALA A 81 27.24 20.63 26.11
CA ALA A 81 27.35 19.29 25.56
C ALA A 81 28.58 18.64 26.22
N ALA A 82 28.32 17.64 27.06
CA ALA A 82 29.38 16.84 27.65
C ALA A 82 30.30 16.42 26.51
N SER A 83 31.61 16.62 26.68
CA SER A 83 32.64 16.17 25.77
C SER A 83 32.69 14.63 25.73
N GLY A 84 31.64 14.03 25.17
CA GLY A 84 31.71 12.70 24.57
C GLY A 84 32.39 12.84 23.22
N GLY A 85 33.19 11.85 22.84
CA GLY A 85 33.88 11.81 21.54
C GLY A 85 32.92 11.99 20.35
N PRO A 86 33.44 12.00 19.11
CA PRO A 86 32.63 12.28 17.92
C PRO A 86 31.36 11.43 17.96
N ALA A 87 30.20 12.10 18.03
CA ALA A 87 28.91 11.45 18.00
C ALA A 87 28.87 10.64 16.70
N GLU A 88 28.88 9.31 16.85
CA GLU A 88 28.84 8.40 15.72
C GLU A 88 27.58 8.72 14.92
N LEU A 89 27.77 9.13 13.66
CA LEU A 89 26.65 9.50 12.81
C LEU A 89 25.73 8.29 12.65
N PRO A 90 24.40 8.49 12.57
CA PRO A 90 23.48 7.38 12.36
C PRO A 90 23.86 6.63 11.09
N THR A 91 24.15 5.34 11.22
CA THR A 91 24.43 4.47 10.08
C THR A 91 23.15 4.21 9.31
N PHE A 92 23.22 4.38 7.99
CA PHE A 92 22.10 4.10 7.10
C PHE A 92 21.87 2.59 6.99
N ASP A 93 20.61 2.17 7.15
CA ASP A 93 20.21 0.77 7.03
C ASP A 93 20.21 0.35 5.55
N PRO A 94 20.97 -0.70 5.14
CA PRO A 94 21.04 -1.13 3.75
C PRO A 94 19.70 -1.63 3.20
N SER A 95 18.75 -1.98 4.08
CA SER A 95 17.38 -2.32 3.70
C SER A 95 16.52 -1.11 3.34
N SER A 96 17.10 0.10 3.26
CA SER A 96 16.43 1.34 2.86
C SER A 96 17.16 1.98 1.69
N ALA A 97 16.46 2.79 0.90
CA ALA A 97 17.07 3.59 -0.17
C ALA A 97 16.25 4.85 -0.44
N VAL A 98 16.91 5.88 -0.98
CA VAL A 98 16.31 7.16 -1.39
C VAL A 98 16.40 7.26 -2.91
N ALA A 99 15.33 7.69 -3.56
CA ALA A 99 15.20 7.83 -5.02
C ALA A 99 15.44 6.55 -5.85
N THR A 100 15.64 5.40 -5.22
CA THR A 100 15.79 4.08 -5.85
C THR A 100 15.14 3.00 -4.98
N TYR A 101 15.02 1.79 -5.52
CA TYR A 101 14.56 0.62 -4.79
C TYR A 101 15.66 0.13 -3.83
N ALA A 102 15.26 -0.16 -2.59
CA ALA A 102 16.12 -0.75 -1.57
C ALA A 102 16.47 -2.19 -1.93
N GLU A 103 17.60 -2.67 -1.41
CA GLU A 103 17.99 -4.08 -1.57
C GLU A 103 16.90 -4.99 -1.00
N GLY A 104 16.50 -6.00 -1.76
CA GLY A 104 15.42 -6.94 -1.39
C GLY A 104 13.99 -6.43 -1.63
N PHE A 105 13.81 -5.19 -2.09
CA PHE A 105 12.49 -4.72 -2.52
C PHE A 105 12.10 -5.44 -3.84
N PRO A 106 10.85 -5.92 -4.01
CA PRO A 106 10.42 -6.57 -5.24
C PRO A 106 9.87 -5.57 -6.27
N PRO A 107 10.66 -5.07 -7.25
CA PRO A 107 10.19 -4.08 -8.22
C PRO A 107 9.13 -4.65 -9.17
N ASP A 108 9.15 -5.96 -9.44
CA ASP A 108 8.14 -6.61 -10.28
C ASP A 108 6.74 -6.62 -9.64
N LEU A 109 6.69 -6.58 -8.31
CA LEU A 109 5.44 -6.51 -7.56
C LEU A 109 4.82 -5.10 -7.66
N PHE A 110 5.65 -4.07 -7.63
CA PHE A 110 5.22 -2.68 -7.71
C PHE A 110 6.20 -1.85 -8.54
N PRO A 111 6.11 -1.93 -9.89
CA PRO A 111 6.90 -1.07 -10.76
C PRO A 111 6.54 0.39 -10.53
N LEU A 112 7.46 1.30 -10.85
CA LEU A 112 7.26 2.73 -10.67
C LEU A 112 6.06 3.17 -11.54
N PRO A 113 4.96 3.68 -10.94
CA PRO A 113 3.81 4.12 -11.72
C PRO A 113 4.17 5.30 -12.63
N GLU A 114 3.47 5.40 -13.76
CA GLU A 114 3.66 6.53 -14.69
C GLU A 114 3.40 7.87 -13.98
N GLY A 115 4.32 8.82 -14.15
CA GLY A 115 4.21 10.15 -13.54
C GLY A 115 4.41 10.16 -12.03
N ALA A 116 4.94 9.08 -11.45
CA ALA A 116 5.39 9.03 -10.06
C ALA A 116 6.92 9.16 -9.98
N THR A 117 7.40 9.84 -8.94
CA THR A 117 8.81 9.89 -8.56
C THR A 117 8.98 9.06 -7.29
N LEU A 118 9.94 8.15 -7.31
CA LEU A 118 10.32 7.39 -6.13
C LEU A 118 11.04 8.30 -5.14
N LEU A 119 10.54 8.40 -3.91
CA LEU A 119 11.14 9.21 -2.85
C LEU A 119 12.01 8.34 -1.95
N ALA A 120 11.43 7.27 -1.42
CA ALA A 120 12.12 6.34 -0.53
C ALA A 120 11.52 4.94 -0.66
N SER A 121 12.33 3.92 -0.38
CA SER A 121 11.86 2.55 -0.27
C SER A 121 12.57 1.82 0.85
N SER A 122 11.95 0.77 1.37
CA SER A 122 12.57 -0.16 2.31
C SER A 122 12.04 -1.57 2.15
N ALA A 123 12.89 -2.56 2.47
CA ALA A 123 12.58 -3.99 2.39
C ALA A 123 13.30 -4.73 3.51
N ARG A 124 12.59 -4.96 4.62
CA ARG A 124 13.13 -5.62 5.81
C ARG A 124 12.62 -7.05 5.91
N PRO A 125 13.45 -8.03 6.33
CA PRO A 125 12.94 -9.34 6.68
C PRO A 125 11.83 -9.22 7.73
N ALA A 126 10.64 -9.72 7.41
CA ALA A 126 9.57 -9.76 8.40
C ALA A 126 9.80 -10.97 9.30
N THR A 127 9.82 -10.75 10.61
CA THR A 127 9.76 -11.86 11.56
C THR A 127 8.43 -12.57 11.32
N SER A 128 8.46 -13.81 10.81
CA SER A 128 7.25 -14.61 10.64
C SER A 128 6.58 -14.72 12.00
N GLY A 129 5.49 -13.97 12.20
CA GLY A 129 4.76 -13.96 13.45
C GLY A 129 4.33 -15.38 13.81
N THR A 130 4.53 -15.71 15.08
CA THR A 130 4.09 -16.93 15.77
C THR A 130 2.78 -17.46 15.19
N PRO A 131 2.65 -18.78 14.94
CA PRO A 131 1.40 -19.36 14.49
C PRO A 131 0.29 -18.96 15.46
N SER A 132 -0.71 -18.25 14.95
CA SER A 132 -1.96 -17.98 15.65
C SER A 132 -2.65 -19.33 15.88
N GLY A 133 -2.37 -19.95 17.03
CA GLY A 133 -2.91 -21.25 17.39
C GLY A 133 -2.20 -21.89 18.58
N GLY A 134 -2.70 -21.63 19.79
CA GLY A 134 -2.48 -22.49 20.96
C GLY A 134 -1.53 -21.92 22.01
N ALA A 135 -2.07 -21.66 23.20
CA ALA A 135 -1.29 -21.65 24.43
C ALA A 135 -0.60 -23.01 24.57
N GLY A 136 0.72 -23.03 24.46
CA GLY A 136 1.55 -24.21 24.61
C GLY A 136 2.86 -23.82 25.28
N ASP A 137 3.12 -24.46 26.41
CA ASP A 137 4.21 -24.17 27.33
C ASP A 137 5.59 -24.11 26.65
N GLY A 138 6.41 -23.16 27.13
CA GLY A 138 7.73 -22.89 26.60
C GLY A 138 8.63 -24.12 26.58
N LYS A 139 9.00 -24.57 25.38
CA LYS A 139 10.32 -25.10 24.98
C LYS A 139 10.25 -25.48 23.51
N GLY A 140 10.80 -24.64 22.63
CA GLY A 140 10.87 -25.00 21.21
C GLY A 140 11.47 -23.88 20.37
N GLY A 141 12.80 -23.81 20.31
CA GLY A 141 13.52 -23.15 19.22
C GLY A 141 13.34 -23.93 17.91
N GLY A 142 12.09 -24.06 17.46
CA GLY A 142 11.74 -24.67 16.20
C GLY A 142 12.03 -23.67 15.10
N LYS A 143 12.97 -24.01 14.20
CA LYS A 143 13.17 -23.38 12.91
C LYS A 143 11.84 -23.47 12.15
N GLY A 144 10.96 -22.48 12.35
CA GLY A 144 9.65 -22.45 11.75
C GLY A 144 9.80 -22.55 10.24
N SER A 145 9.23 -23.59 9.64
CA SER A 145 9.10 -23.78 8.20
C SER A 145 8.08 -22.78 7.62
N GLY A 146 8.18 -21.51 7.99
CA GLY A 146 7.40 -20.44 7.39
C GLY A 146 8.02 -20.05 6.07
N THR A 147 7.18 -19.73 5.08
CA THR A 147 7.66 -19.04 3.88
C THR A 147 8.27 -17.70 4.31
N PRO A 148 9.50 -17.36 3.85
CA PRO A 148 10.12 -16.10 4.21
C PRO A 148 9.29 -14.92 3.69
N MET A 149 9.13 -13.91 4.56
CA MET A 149 8.36 -12.70 4.29
C MET A 149 9.26 -11.47 4.39
N THR A 150 8.90 -10.44 3.65
CA THR A 150 9.57 -9.14 3.64
C THR A 150 8.53 -8.06 3.94
N GLN A 151 8.80 -7.25 4.96
CA GLN A 151 8.08 -6.01 5.22
C GLN A 151 8.63 -4.94 4.28
N VAL A 152 7.75 -4.36 3.46
CA VAL A 152 8.11 -3.38 2.45
C VAL A 152 7.46 -2.03 2.73
N THR A 153 8.14 -0.96 2.36
CA THR A 153 7.56 0.39 2.28
C THR A 153 8.06 1.08 1.01
N LEU A 154 7.18 1.80 0.33
CA LEU A 154 7.47 2.57 -0.87
C LEU A 154 6.78 3.93 -0.76
N ASN A 155 7.55 5.00 -0.78
CA ASN A 155 7.06 6.37 -0.73
C ASN A 155 7.29 7.03 -2.10
N LEU A 156 6.23 7.59 -2.67
CA LEU A 156 6.22 8.21 -3.99
C LEU A 156 5.67 9.63 -3.92
N SER A 157 6.10 10.49 -4.83
CA SER A 157 5.38 11.72 -5.16
C SER A 157 4.78 11.64 -6.55
N SER A 158 3.64 12.28 -6.78
CA SER A 158 3.03 12.39 -8.10
C SER A 158 2.30 13.73 -8.25
N GLN A 159 2.22 14.22 -9.50
CA GLN A 159 1.35 15.34 -9.86
C GLN A 159 -0.06 14.88 -10.23
N LEU A 160 -0.30 13.57 -10.31
CA LEU A 160 -1.61 13.02 -10.64
C LEU A 160 -2.60 13.21 -9.47
N PRO A 161 -3.91 13.36 -9.76
CA PRO A 161 -4.94 13.38 -8.73
C PRO A 161 -4.93 12.09 -7.89
N ALA A 162 -5.28 12.18 -6.60
CA ALA A 162 -5.27 11.04 -5.68
C ALA A 162 -6.03 9.81 -6.22
N LYS A 163 -7.19 10.03 -6.87
CA LYS A 163 -7.98 8.98 -7.52
C LYS A 163 -7.21 8.23 -8.62
N LYS A 164 -6.37 8.93 -9.39
CA LYS A 164 -5.54 8.32 -10.44
C LYS A 164 -4.38 7.53 -9.84
N VAL A 165 -3.74 8.04 -8.79
CA VAL A 165 -2.68 7.34 -8.05
C VAL A 165 -3.21 6.02 -7.47
N ILE A 166 -4.36 6.05 -6.77
CA ILE A 166 -5.02 4.83 -6.28
C ILE A 166 -5.41 3.89 -7.44
N GLY A 167 -5.86 4.45 -8.56
CA GLY A 167 -6.22 3.69 -9.75
C GLY A 167 -5.06 2.90 -10.35
N GLN A 168 -3.89 3.53 -10.50
CA GLN A 168 -2.67 2.87 -10.99
C GLN A 168 -2.18 1.81 -10.01
N ALA A 169 -2.13 2.12 -8.71
CA ALA A 169 -1.73 1.14 -7.69
C ALA A 169 -2.66 -0.09 -7.69
N ARG A 170 -3.97 0.14 -7.85
CA ARG A 170 -4.96 -0.92 -8.00
C ARG A 170 -4.69 -1.77 -9.23
N GLU A 171 -4.49 -1.17 -10.40
CA GLU A 171 -4.24 -1.91 -11.65
C GLU A 171 -3.01 -2.81 -11.51
N ILE A 172 -1.90 -2.26 -11.01
CA ILE A 172 -0.66 -2.98 -10.76
C ILE A 172 -0.89 -4.18 -9.82
N LEU A 173 -1.49 -3.94 -8.65
CA LEU A 173 -1.63 -4.98 -7.64
C LEU A 173 -2.67 -6.05 -8.03
N LEU A 174 -3.72 -5.68 -8.75
CA LEU A 174 -4.68 -6.65 -9.30
C LEU A 174 -4.01 -7.55 -10.35
N ALA A 175 -3.13 -7.01 -11.21
CA ALA A 175 -2.36 -7.81 -12.15
C ALA A 175 -1.43 -8.82 -11.45
N GLN A 176 -0.98 -8.50 -10.23
CA GLN A 176 -0.21 -9.38 -9.36
C GLN A 176 -1.07 -10.38 -8.57
N GLY A 177 -2.38 -10.43 -8.81
CA GLY A 177 -3.30 -11.36 -8.15
C GLY A 177 -3.71 -10.96 -6.73
N PHE A 178 -3.45 -9.71 -6.31
CA PHE A 178 -4.06 -9.19 -5.10
C PHE A 178 -5.55 -8.93 -5.32
N ARG A 179 -6.32 -8.98 -4.23
CA ARG A 179 -7.70 -8.55 -4.18
C ARG A 179 -7.79 -7.28 -3.36
N GLN A 180 -8.49 -6.29 -3.89
CA GLN A 180 -8.77 -5.05 -3.16
C GLN A 180 -9.75 -5.33 -2.02
N VAL A 181 -9.45 -4.77 -0.85
CA VAL A 181 -10.32 -4.77 0.33
C VAL A 181 -10.43 -3.34 0.88
N SER A 182 -11.45 -3.10 1.72
CA SER A 182 -11.56 -1.83 2.42
C SER A 182 -10.39 -1.66 3.38
N ALA A 183 -9.73 -0.50 3.32
CA ALA A 183 -8.74 -0.12 4.32
C ALA A 183 -9.45 0.41 5.57
N PRO A 184 -8.84 0.29 6.76
CA PRO A 184 -9.28 1.06 7.92
C PRO A 184 -9.20 2.56 7.60
N GLU A 185 -10.22 3.33 7.98
CA GLU A 185 -10.21 4.78 7.78
C GLU A 185 -9.06 5.41 8.58
N SER A 186 -8.27 6.27 7.94
CA SER A 186 -7.18 7.03 8.56
C SER A 186 -7.44 8.52 8.45
N SER A 187 -7.47 9.22 9.60
CA SER A 187 -7.62 10.67 9.60
C SER A 187 -6.38 11.33 9.00
N GLY A 188 -6.56 12.08 7.91
CA GLY A 188 -5.50 12.84 7.25
C GLY A 188 -5.09 12.30 5.88
N LEU A 189 -5.56 11.13 5.46
CA LEU A 189 -5.37 10.66 4.09
C LEU A 189 -6.52 11.15 3.19
N THR A 190 -6.18 11.57 1.97
CA THR A 190 -7.14 11.97 0.95
C THR A 190 -7.80 10.75 0.31
N ALA A 191 -7.05 9.65 0.19
CA ALA A 191 -7.56 8.36 -0.26
C ALA A 191 -6.74 7.22 0.32
N GLN A 192 -7.39 6.08 0.55
CA GLN A 192 -6.73 4.88 1.05
C GLN A 192 -7.41 3.62 0.53
N THR A 193 -6.63 2.56 0.32
CA THR A 193 -7.17 1.23 0.05
C THR A 193 -6.19 0.15 0.50
N ALA A 194 -6.68 -1.07 0.71
CA ALA A 194 -5.87 -2.20 1.12
C ALA A 194 -6.02 -3.35 0.12
N PHE A 195 -5.04 -4.24 0.10
CA PHE A 195 -4.92 -5.34 -0.82
C PHE A 195 -4.46 -6.59 -0.07
N LEU A 196 -5.05 -7.73 -0.42
CA LEU A 196 -4.70 -9.04 0.14
C LEU A 196 -4.47 -10.05 -0.97
N ARG A 197 -3.43 -10.87 -0.81
CA ARG A 197 -3.19 -12.05 -1.65
C ARG A 197 -2.91 -13.24 -0.74
N ILE A 198 -3.72 -14.30 -0.89
CA ILE A 198 -3.49 -15.58 -0.22
C ILE A 198 -3.01 -16.56 -1.28
N SER A 199 -1.84 -17.15 -1.05
CA SER A 199 -1.21 -18.12 -1.94
C SER A 199 -0.93 -19.42 -1.20
N ARG A 200 -1.09 -20.57 -1.87
CA ARG A 200 -0.64 -21.86 -1.34
C ARG A 200 0.80 -22.15 -1.74
N THR A 201 1.61 -22.52 -0.77
CA THR A 201 3.00 -22.96 -0.97
C THR A 201 3.18 -24.36 -0.39
N LYS A 202 4.33 -24.99 -0.67
CA LYS A 202 4.69 -26.27 -0.04
C LYS A 202 4.75 -26.19 1.49
N ALA A 203 5.02 -25.00 2.03
CA ALA A 203 5.11 -24.71 3.45
C ALA A 203 3.75 -24.32 4.09
N GLY A 204 2.67 -24.25 3.30
CA GLY A 204 1.35 -23.83 3.76
C GLY A 204 0.81 -22.60 3.04
N GLU A 205 -0.28 -22.06 3.57
CA GLU A 205 -0.88 -20.82 3.07
C GLU A 205 -0.07 -19.60 3.51
N VAL A 206 0.16 -18.71 2.56
CA VAL A 206 0.93 -17.48 2.70
C VAL A 206 -0.01 -16.32 2.43
N GLN A 207 -0.15 -15.45 3.41
CA GLN A 207 -0.92 -14.22 3.29
C GLN A 207 0.02 -13.03 3.10
N GLU A 208 -0.20 -12.29 2.03
CA GLU A 208 0.48 -11.05 1.71
C GLU A 208 -0.55 -9.92 1.81
N SER A 209 -0.15 -8.80 2.41
CA SER A 209 -1.01 -7.65 2.64
C SER A 209 -0.28 -6.36 2.28
N LEU A 210 -0.98 -5.46 1.60
CA LEU A 210 -0.48 -4.13 1.27
C LEU A 210 -1.56 -3.08 1.55
N VAL A 211 -1.14 -1.91 2.02
CA VAL A 211 -1.97 -0.74 2.19
C VAL A 211 -1.38 0.37 1.34
N VAL A 212 -2.23 1.05 0.59
CA VAL A 212 -1.89 2.21 -0.23
C VAL A 212 -2.63 3.41 0.35
N GLY A 213 -1.88 4.40 0.84
CA GLY A 213 -2.41 5.67 1.32
C GLY A 213 -1.90 6.82 0.46
N VAL A 214 -2.76 7.81 0.21
CA VAL A 214 -2.40 9.03 -0.52
C VAL A 214 -2.77 10.24 0.32
N LEU A 215 -1.78 11.08 0.59
CA LEU A 215 -1.93 12.43 1.11
C LEU A 215 -1.84 13.42 -0.05
N ASP A 216 -2.84 14.28 -0.16
CA ASP A 216 -2.86 15.41 -1.09
C ASP A 216 -2.44 16.67 -0.34
N ASP A 217 -1.27 17.23 -0.67
CA ASP A 217 -0.77 18.49 -0.10
C ASP A 217 -1.17 19.72 -0.93
N GLY A 218 -2.00 19.53 -1.97
CA GLY A 218 -2.43 20.56 -2.92
C GLY A 218 -1.56 20.57 -4.19
N ASP A 219 -0.25 20.71 -4.01
CA ASP A 219 0.72 20.81 -5.11
C ASP A 219 1.11 19.44 -5.66
N ARG A 220 1.21 18.43 -4.80
CA ARG A 220 1.60 17.06 -5.14
C ARG A 220 0.88 16.06 -4.25
N ARG A 221 0.85 14.81 -4.70
CA ARG A 221 0.27 13.69 -3.97
C ARG A 221 1.42 12.85 -3.46
N LEU A 222 1.50 12.69 -2.14
CA LEU A 222 2.44 11.80 -1.49
C LEU A 222 1.73 10.46 -1.28
N ALA A 223 2.23 9.42 -1.92
CA ALA A 223 1.70 8.08 -1.80
C ALA A 223 2.64 7.20 -0.98
N SER A 224 2.07 6.43 -0.05
CA SER A 224 2.80 5.42 0.71
C SER A 224 2.16 4.06 0.47
N ILE A 225 2.96 3.09 0.06
CA ILE A 225 2.59 1.69 -0.12
C ILE A 225 3.40 0.88 0.88
N SER A 226 2.73 0.21 1.80
CA SER A 226 3.42 -0.57 2.85
C SER A 226 2.69 -1.86 3.17
N GLY A 227 3.44 -2.86 3.65
CA GLY A 227 2.87 -4.10 4.12
C GLY A 227 3.87 -5.24 4.11
N THR A 228 3.36 -6.47 4.05
CA THR A 228 4.17 -7.68 4.11
C THR A 228 3.90 -8.51 2.87
N VAL A 229 4.99 -8.85 2.17
CA VAL A 229 4.97 -9.60 0.92
C VAL A 229 5.92 -10.78 1.05
N ARG A 230 5.82 -11.75 0.14
CA ARG A 230 6.81 -12.82 0.10
C ARG A 230 8.17 -12.25 -0.24
N THR A 231 9.23 -12.80 0.36
CA THR A 231 10.58 -12.53 -0.11
C THR A 231 10.70 -12.96 -1.58
N PRO A 232 11.22 -12.09 -2.47
CA PRO A 232 11.42 -12.42 -3.88
C PRO A 232 12.37 -13.60 -4.10
#